data_AF-A0A1A6GU50-F1
#
_entry.id   AF-A0A1A6GU50-F1
#
_cell.length_a   1.000
_cell.length_b   1.000
_cell.length_c   1.000
_cell.angle_alpha   90.00
_cell.angle_beta   90.00
_cell.angle_gamma   90.00
#
_symmetry.space_group_name_H-M   'P 1'
#
loop_
_entity.id
_entity.type
_entity.pdbx_description
1 polymer ?
#
loop_
_entity_poly.entity_id
_entity_poly.type
_entity_poly.pdbx_seq_one_letter_code
_entity_poly.pdbx_strand_id
1 'polypeptide(L)'
;MVHFIHQMQYYITFEVLECSWDELWNRVQQAQDLDHIIAAHEAFLDTITSRCLLDSDSRVLLNQLRAVFDQIIELQNAQDAMYRAALEELQRRLQFEEKKKQREIEGQWGVTAAEEEEENRKIREFQDSIPKMCSQLRILTHFYQGVVQQFLVLLTTSSDESLRFLSFRLDFNEHYKAREPRLRVSLGSRGRRSSHTFSVSTLAKFKVWEKPRADSGRGLPSASPVSTSLTGFNKDKRRGLHGGLV
;
A
#
# COMPACT_ATOMS: atom_id res chain seq x y z
N MET A 1 3.32 8.30 -5.22
CA MET A 1 3.53 6.83 -5.17
C MET A 1 2.33 6.09 -4.59
N VAL A 2 1.93 6.33 -3.34
CA VAL A 2 0.80 5.61 -2.71
C VAL A 2 -0.50 5.69 -3.52
N HIS A 3 -0.88 6.88 -4.01
CA HIS A 3 -2.04 7.03 -4.89
C HIS A 3 -1.95 6.16 -6.14
N PHE A 4 -0.79 6.13 -6.80
CA PHE A 4 -0.56 5.32 -7.99
C PHE A 4 -0.80 3.84 -7.71
N ILE A 5 -0.22 3.31 -6.62
CA ILE A 5 -0.38 1.90 -6.23
C ILE A 5 -1.85 1.58 -5.97
N HIS A 6 -2.54 2.41 -5.18
CA HIS A 6 -3.95 2.18 -4.87
C HIS A 6 -4.84 2.22 -6.12
N GLN A 7 -4.61 3.16 -7.03
CA GLN A 7 -5.38 3.23 -8.27
C GLN A 7 -5.11 2.03 -9.19
N MET A 8 -3.84 1.59 -9.32
CA MET A 8 -3.49 0.41 -10.09
C MET A 8 -4.08 -0.87 -9.49
N GLN A 9 -4.00 -1.02 -8.17
CA GLN A 9 -4.62 -2.15 -7.47
C GLN A 9 -6.14 -2.15 -7.68
N TYR A 10 -6.79 -1.00 -7.52
CA TYR A 10 -8.23 -0.89 -7.71
C TYR A 10 -8.65 -1.26 -9.14
N TYR A 11 -7.90 -0.81 -10.14
CA TYR A 11 -8.17 -1.14 -11.53
C TYR A 11 -8.14 -2.66 -11.76
N ILE A 12 -7.05 -3.31 -11.34
CA ILE A 12 -6.87 -4.75 -11.56
C ILE A 12 -7.95 -5.56 -10.82
N THR A 13 -8.18 -5.27 -9.53
CA THR A 13 -9.07 -6.10 -8.71
C THR A 13 -10.55 -5.80 -8.93
N PHE A 14 -10.94 -4.52 -9.00
CA PHE A 14 -12.36 -4.16 -9.04
C PHE A 14 -12.88 -3.90 -10.45
N GLU A 15 -12.11 -3.28 -11.33
CA GLU A 15 -12.59 -2.94 -12.69
C GLU A 15 -12.37 -4.08 -13.68
N VAL A 16 -11.26 -4.82 -13.54
CA VAL A 16 -10.97 -5.94 -14.44
C VAL A 16 -11.50 -7.24 -13.87
N LEU A 17 -11.00 -7.68 -12.71
CA LEU A 17 -11.33 -9.01 -12.19
C LEU A 17 -12.81 -9.16 -11.83
N GLU A 18 -13.39 -8.26 -11.05
CA GLU A 18 -14.78 -8.42 -10.63
C GLU A 18 -15.80 -8.23 -11.76
N CYS A 19 -15.57 -7.29 -12.67
CA CYS A 19 -16.44 -7.14 -13.84
C CYS A 19 -16.37 -8.37 -14.77
N SER A 20 -15.17 -8.90 -15.00
CA SER A 20 -14.99 -10.11 -15.82
C SER A 20 -15.61 -11.34 -15.14
N TRP A 21 -15.52 -11.43 -13.80
CA TRP A 21 -16.10 -12.53 -13.04
C TRP A 21 -17.63 -12.53 -13.10
N ASP A 22 -18.27 -11.37 -12.93
CA ASP A 22 -19.73 -11.24 -13.05
C ASP A 22 -20.20 -11.63 -14.47
N GLU A 23 -19.47 -11.21 -15.50
CA GLU A 23 -19.76 -11.59 -16.88
C GLU A 23 -19.63 -13.10 -17.11
N LEU A 24 -18.56 -13.73 -16.63
CA LEU A 24 -18.39 -15.18 -16.71
C LEU A 24 -19.53 -15.90 -15.98
N TRP A 25 -19.84 -15.48 -14.76
CA TRP A 25 -20.87 -16.12 -13.94
C TRP A 25 -22.23 -16.06 -14.63
N ASN A 26 -22.61 -14.90 -15.19
CA ASN A 26 -23.85 -14.74 -15.93
C ASN A 26 -23.90 -15.66 -17.17
N ARG A 27 -22.79 -15.77 -17.93
CA ARG A 27 -22.70 -16.65 -19.10
C ARG A 27 -22.78 -18.13 -18.72
N VAL A 28 -22.16 -18.53 -17.61
CA VAL A 28 -22.21 -19.91 -17.10
C VAL A 28 -23.62 -20.28 -16.63
N GLN A 29 -24.36 -19.36 -16.00
CA GLN A 29 -25.75 -19.61 -15.59
C GLN A 29 -26.70 -19.78 -16.77
N GLN A 30 -26.39 -19.17 -17.91
CA GLN A 30 -27.19 -19.24 -19.14
C GLN A 30 -26.74 -20.36 -20.09
N ALA A 31 -25.61 -21.00 -19.81
CA ALA A 31 -25.04 -22.03 -20.66
C ALA A 31 -25.92 -23.30 -20.66
N GLN A 32 -26.24 -23.79 -21.86
CA GLN A 32 -27.04 -25.01 -22.03
C GLN A 32 -26.17 -26.27 -22.04
N ASP A 33 -24.93 -26.15 -22.53
CA ASP A 33 -24.00 -27.25 -22.73
C ASP A 33 -22.60 -26.91 -22.22
N LEU A 34 -21.75 -27.94 -22.06
CA LEU A 34 -20.37 -27.78 -21.62
C LEU A 34 -19.54 -26.89 -22.57
N ASP A 35 -19.77 -26.96 -23.87
CA ASP A 35 -19.06 -26.16 -24.86
C ASP A 35 -19.32 -24.66 -24.67
N HIS A 36 -20.54 -24.28 -24.26
CA HIS A 36 -20.86 -22.89 -23.93
C HIS A 36 -20.11 -22.42 -22.67
N ILE A 37 -19.91 -23.30 -21.69
CA ILE A 37 -19.11 -23.00 -20.50
C ILE A 37 -17.64 -22.83 -20.87
N ILE A 38 -17.09 -23.71 -21.71
CA ILE A 38 -15.69 -23.62 -22.18
C ILE A 38 -15.48 -22.31 -22.94
N ALA A 39 -16.36 -21.98 -23.89
CA ALA A 39 -16.28 -20.74 -24.65
C ALA A 39 -16.40 -19.49 -23.76
N ALA A 40 -17.28 -19.50 -22.76
CA ALA A 40 -17.39 -18.40 -21.79
C ALA A 40 -16.11 -18.24 -20.96
N HIS A 41 -15.49 -19.35 -20.57
CA HIS A 41 -14.24 -19.35 -19.82
C HIS A 41 -13.05 -18.88 -20.67
N GLU A 42 -12.94 -19.29 -21.94
CA GLU A 42 -11.91 -18.80 -22.87
C GLU A 42 -12.03 -17.29 -23.07
N ALA A 43 -13.24 -16.78 -23.33
CA ALA A 43 -13.48 -15.35 -23.46
C ALA A 43 -13.15 -14.56 -22.19
N PHE A 44 -13.40 -15.14 -21.01
CA PHE A 44 -13.02 -14.55 -19.73
C PHE A 44 -11.50 -14.46 -19.58
N LEU A 45 -10.76 -15.53 -19.90
CA LEU A 45 -9.31 -15.55 -19.82
C LEU A 45 -8.67 -14.55 -20.81
N ASP A 46 -9.18 -14.48 -22.04
CA ASP A 46 -8.70 -13.51 -23.03
C ASP A 46 -8.94 -12.07 -22.58
N THR A 47 -10.12 -11.81 -22.00
CA THR A 47 -10.47 -10.49 -21.46
C THR A 47 -9.55 -10.10 -20.31
N ILE A 48 -9.33 -10.98 -19.33
CA ILE A 48 -8.41 -10.69 -18.22
C ILE A 48 -6.98 -10.53 -18.71
N THR A 49 -6.52 -11.38 -19.62
CA THR A 49 -5.14 -11.34 -20.12
C THR A 49 -4.87 -10.01 -20.82
N SER A 50 -5.79 -9.53 -21.66
CA SER A 50 -5.68 -8.24 -22.32
C SER A 50 -5.81 -7.06 -21.34
N ARG A 51 -6.84 -7.04 -20.49
CA ARG A 51 -7.13 -5.92 -19.58
C ARG A 51 -6.11 -5.79 -18.44
N CYS A 52 -5.48 -6.88 -18.02
CA CYS A 52 -4.37 -6.87 -17.06
C CYS A 52 -3.01 -6.57 -17.70
N LEU A 53 -2.97 -6.22 -19.00
CA LEU A 53 -1.76 -5.87 -19.74
C LEU A 53 -0.78 -7.04 -19.93
N LEU A 54 -1.28 -8.28 -19.88
CA LEU A 54 -0.48 -9.51 -19.98
C LEU A 54 -0.38 -10.05 -21.41
N ASP A 55 -1.06 -9.41 -22.38
CA ASP A 55 -1.02 -9.76 -23.79
C ASP A 55 0.26 -9.27 -24.49
N SER A 56 0.49 -9.77 -25.71
CA SER A 56 1.67 -9.41 -26.50
C SER A 56 1.73 -7.93 -26.86
N ASP A 57 0.58 -7.30 -27.06
CA ASP A 57 0.48 -5.94 -27.59
C ASP A 57 0.68 -4.93 -26.45
N SER A 58 0.32 -5.31 -25.23
CA SER A 58 0.56 -4.52 -24.00
C SER A 58 1.96 -4.67 -23.41
N ARG A 59 2.88 -5.45 -24.01
CA ARG A 59 4.24 -5.67 -23.47
C ARG A 59 4.99 -4.38 -23.14
N VAL A 60 4.87 -3.36 -23.99
CA VAL A 60 5.53 -2.07 -23.77
C VAL A 60 4.97 -1.38 -22.52
N LEU A 61 3.65 -1.44 -22.34
CA LEU A 61 2.95 -0.84 -21.22
C LEU A 61 3.26 -1.58 -19.91
N LEU A 62 3.31 -2.92 -19.93
CA LEU A 62 3.71 -3.73 -18.79
C LEU A 62 5.16 -3.49 -18.38
N ASN A 63 6.08 -3.39 -19.34
CA ASN A 63 7.48 -3.07 -19.05
C ASN A 63 7.61 -1.70 -18.38
N GLN A 64 6.83 -0.71 -18.84
CA GLN A 64 6.82 0.60 -18.22
C GLN A 64 6.21 0.57 -16.81
N LEU A 65 5.12 -0.19 -16.61
CA LEU A 65 4.52 -0.38 -15.29
C LEU A 65 5.52 -1.03 -14.32
N ARG A 66 6.28 -2.03 -14.78
CA ARG A 66 7.34 -2.66 -14.00
C ARG A 66 8.42 -1.64 -13.62
N ALA A 67 8.86 -0.81 -14.55
CA ALA A 67 9.82 0.25 -14.27
C ALA A 67 9.29 1.26 -13.22
N VAL A 68 7.99 1.56 -13.21
CA VAL A 68 7.38 2.39 -12.16
C VAL A 68 7.46 1.70 -10.80
N PHE A 69 7.15 0.41 -10.72
CA PHE A 69 7.24 -0.35 -9.46
C PHE A 69 8.67 -0.50 -8.96
N ASP A 70 9.63 -0.76 -9.85
CA ASP A 70 11.05 -0.83 -9.49
C ASP A 70 11.52 0.50 -8.86
N GLN A 71 11.04 1.63 -9.38
CA GLN A 71 11.32 2.94 -8.79
C GLN A 71 10.66 3.21 -7.45
N ILE A 72 9.44 2.70 -7.25
CA ILE A 72 8.79 2.78 -5.94
C ILE A 72 9.62 2.03 -4.90
N ILE A 73 10.12 0.84 -5.26
CA ILE A 73 10.98 0.03 -4.38
C ILE A 73 12.31 0.75 -4.12
N GLU A 74 12.94 1.33 -5.14
CA GLU A 74 14.20 2.06 -4.97
C GLU A 74 14.03 3.29 -4.04
N LEU A 75 12.94 4.04 -4.21
CA LEU A 75 12.63 5.16 -3.33
C LEU A 75 12.34 4.72 -1.90
N GLN A 76 11.61 3.61 -1.71
CA GLN A 76 11.38 3.02 -0.39
C GLN A 76 12.71 2.63 0.28
N ASN A 77 13.61 1.95 -0.43
CA ASN A 77 14.91 1.55 0.11
C ASN A 77 15.77 2.77 0.50
N ALA A 78 15.77 3.82 -0.33
CA ALA A 78 16.47 5.07 0.00
C ALA A 78 15.86 5.74 1.23
N GLN A 79 14.53 5.81 1.31
CA GLN A 79 13.82 6.36 2.46
C GLN A 79 14.10 5.56 3.74
N ASP A 80 14.10 4.23 3.68
CA ASP A 80 14.41 3.37 4.82
C ASP A 80 15.85 3.54 5.29
N ALA A 81 16.81 3.65 4.36
CA ALA A 81 18.20 3.96 4.70
C ALA A 81 18.31 5.32 5.41
N MET A 82 17.54 6.32 4.96
CA MET A 82 17.51 7.63 5.60
C MET A 82 16.93 7.58 7.01
N TYR A 83 15.82 6.86 7.20
CA TYR A 83 15.21 6.71 8.51
C TYR A 83 16.13 5.96 9.47
N ARG A 84 16.80 4.89 9.02
CA ARG A 84 17.76 4.15 9.85
C ARG A 84 18.90 5.07 10.31
N ALA A 85 19.53 5.80 9.38
CA ALA A 85 20.61 6.73 9.74
C ALA A 85 20.14 7.82 10.74
N ALA A 86 18.94 8.37 10.55
CA ALA A 86 18.38 9.38 11.45
C ALA A 86 18.03 8.82 12.83
N LEU A 87 17.48 7.60 12.89
CA LEU A 87 17.14 6.93 14.14
C LEU A 87 18.39 6.51 14.91
N GLU A 88 19.41 5.99 14.24
CA GLU A 88 20.70 5.65 14.84
C GLU A 88 21.39 6.88 15.42
N GLU A 89 21.36 8.01 14.71
CA GLU A 89 21.87 9.30 15.20
C GLU A 89 21.12 9.77 16.44
N LEU A 90 19.78 9.74 16.40
CA LEU A 90 18.94 10.12 17.53
C LEU A 90 19.21 9.24 18.76
N GLN A 91 19.24 7.92 18.56
CA GLN A 91 19.50 6.97 19.63
C GLN A 91 20.87 7.19 20.27
N ARG A 92 21.90 7.48 19.45
CA ARG A 92 23.25 7.77 19.94
C ARG A 92 23.29 9.02 20.82
N ARG A 93 22.60 10.09 20.40
CA ARG A 93 22.53 11.35 21.18
C ARG A 93 21.79 11.16 22.50
N LEU A 94 20.69 10.41 22.49
CA LEU A 94 19.95 10.07 23.71
C LEU A 94 20.82 9.28 24.68
N GLN A 95 21.56 8.28 24.20
CA GLN A 95 22.49 7.51 25.03
C GLN A 95 23.63 8.36 25.60
N PHE A 96 24.12 9.34 24.84
CA PHE A 96 25.13 10.27 25.31
C PHE A 96 24.58 11.18 26.43
N GLU A 97 23.37 11.72 26.25
CA GLU A 97 22.70 12.51 27.30
C GLU A 97 22.41 11.69 28.57
N GLU A 98 21.99 10.43 28.44
CA GLU A 98 21.78 9.54 29.57
C GLU A 98 23.08 9.28 30.34
N LYS A 99 24.18 9.00 29.64
CA LYS A 99 25.50 8.82 30.26
C LYS A 99 25.98 10.09 30.97
N LYS A 100 25.71 11.26 30.39
CA LYS A 100 26.01 12.55 31.02
C LYS A 100 25.26 12.72 32.33
N LYS A 101 23.93 12.50 32.32
CA LYS A 101 23.09 12.56 33.53
C LYS A 101 23.54 11.56 34.60
N GLN A 102 23.89 10.34 34.19
CA GLN A 102 24.36 9.30 35.12
C GLN A 102 25.65 9.72 35.82
N ARG A 103 26.63 10.25 35.06
CA ARG A 103 27.90 10.75 35.64
C ARG A 103 27.70 11.96 36.55
N GLU A 104 26.76 12.84 36.22
CA GLU A 104 26.37 13.97 37.09
C GLU A 104 25.77 13.47 38.43
N ILE A 105 24.93 12.43 38.41
CA ILE A 105 24.37 11.82 39.63
C ILE A 105 25.46 11.16 40.49
N GLU A 106 26.46 10.55 39.85
CA GLU A 106 27.63 9.94 40.51
C GLU A 106 28.63 10.98 41.05
N GLY A 107 28.35 12.28 40.89
CA GLY A 107 29.20 13.38 41.37
C GLY A 107 30.47 13.58 40.54
N GLN A 108 30.54 12.97 39.35
CA GLN A 108 31.64 13.11 38.41
C GLN A 108 31.33 14.19 37.36
N TRP A 109 32.36 14.69 36.69
CA TRP A 109 32.18 15.58 35.54
C TRP A 109 31.41 14.86 34.43
N GLY A 110 30.28 15.44 33.99
CA GLY A 110 29.34 14.78 33.07
C GLY A 110 29.88 14.48 31.66
N VAL A 111 30.83 15.28 31.18
CA VAL A 111 31.47 15.16 29.85
C VAL A 111 32.93 15.58 29.94
N THR A 112 33.82 14.85 29.27
CA THR A 112 35.22 15.28 29.08
C THR A 112 35.38 16.09 27.77
N ALA A 113 36.35 17.01 27.71
CA ALA A 113 36.59 17.82 26.50
C ALA A 113 36.84 16.96 25.24
N ALA A 114 37.46 15.78 25.39
CA ALA A 114 37.67 14.83 24.30
C ALA A 114 36.36 14.20 23.80
N GLU A 115 35.44 13.86 24.70
CA GLU A 115 34.11 13.33 24.35
C GLU A 115 33.24 14.40 23.67
N GLU A 116 33.31 15.65 24.13
CA GLU A 116 32.60 16.77 23.51
C GLU A 116 33.10 17.05 22.09
N GLU A 117 34.41 16.98 21.87
CA GLU A 117 35.01 17.16 20.55
C GLU A 117 34.68 15.99 19.60
N GLU A 118 34.61 14.76 20.12
CA GLU A 118 34.18 13.59 19.37
C GLU A 118 32.69 13.66 18.98
N GLU A 119 31.80 14.09 19.87
CA GLU A 119 30.39 14.28 19.55
C GLU A 119 30.20 15.41 18.53
N ASN A 120 30.93 16.53 18.68
CA ASN A 120 30.91 17.61 17.70
C ASN A 120 31.39 17.15 16.31
N ARG A 121 32.37 16.24 16.24
CA ARG A 121 32.80 15.63 14.99
C ARG A 121 31.67 14.79 14.36
N LYS A 122 31.04 13.90 15.12
CA LYS A 122 29.93 13.05 14.64
C LYS A 122 28.71 13.86 14.20
N ILE A 123 28.40 14.94 14.91
CA ILE A 123 27.31 15.86 14.54
C ILE A 123 27.60 16.49 13.17
N ARG A 124 28.84 16.91 12.91
CA ARG A 124 29.25 17.47 11.61
C ARG A 124 29.19 16.42 10.51
N GLU A 125 29.69 15.22 10.77
CA GLU A 125 29.63 14.10 9.81
C GLU A 125 28.17 13.77 9.43
N PHE A 126 27.25 13.74 10.40
CA PHE A 126 25.83 13.56 10.13
C PHE A 126 25.25 14.74 9.35
N GLN A 127 25.55 15.99 9.74
CA GLN A 127 25.10 17.19 9.02
C GLN A 127 25.56 17.20 7.57
N ASP A 128 26.79 16.76 7.29
CA ASP A 128 27.34 16.66 5.93
C ASP A 128 26.69 15.51 5.12
N SER A 129 26.11 14.51 5.79
CA SER A 129 25.39 13.42 5.13
C SER A 129 23.97 13.81 4.69
N ILE A 130 23.31 14.72 5.40
CA ILE A 130 21.91 15.13 5.13
C ILE A 130 21.72 15.65 3.69
N PRO A 131 22.55 16.59 3.17
CA PRO A 131 22.40 17.07 1.79
C PRO A 131 22.54 15.96 0.75
N LYS A 132 23.40 14.95 1.01
CA LYS A 132 23.60 13.81 0.10
C LYS A 132 22.33 12.97 0.03
N MET A 133 21.74 12.66 1.19
CA MET A 133 20.48 11.92 1.30
C MET A 133 19.31 12.66 0.63
N CYS A 134 19.17 13.97 0.90
CA CYS A 134 18.16 14.81 0.26
C CYS A 134 18.34 14.88 -1.27
N SER A 135 19.59 14.93 -1.74
CA SER A 135 19.90 14.95 -3.17
C SER A 135 19.53 13.62 -3.84
N GLN A 136 19.87 12.48 -3.22
CA GLN A 136 19.47 11.16 -3.69
C GLN A 136 17.95 11.03 -3.80
N LEU A 137 17.20 11.42 -2.76
CA LEU A 137 15.74 11.38 -2.77
C LEU A 137 15.15 12.25 -3.89
N ARG A 138 15.74 13.43 -4.13
CA ARG A 138 15.30 14.34 -5.20
C ARG A 138 15.53 13.74 -6.58
N ILE A 139 16.65 13.06 -6.80
CA ILE A 139 16.95 12.37 -8.06
C ILE A 139 15.95 11.23 -8.29
N LEU A 140 15.73 10.37 -7.29
CA LEU A 140 14.76 9.27 -7.37
C LEU A 140 13.35 9.78 -7.64
N THR A 141 12.94 10.87 -6.98
CA THR A 141 11.64 11.51 -7.21
C THR A 141 11.50 12.00 -8.65
N HIS A 142 12.54 12.64 -9.20
CA HIS A 142 12.53 13.12 -10.58
C HIS A 142 12.45 11.97 -11.57
N PHE A 143 13.21 10.89 -11.33
CA PHE A 143 13.19 9.72 -12.20
C PHE A 143 11.83 9.02 -12.15
N TYR A 144 11.26 8.78 -10.97
CA TYR A 144 9.89 8.27 -10.83
C TYR A 144 8.87 9.11 -11.60
N GLN A 145 8.95 10.44 -11.49
CA GLN A 145 8.05 11.33 -12.21
C GLN A 145 8.15 11.13 -13.74
N GLY A 146 9.37 11.04 -14.27
CA GLY A 146 9.58 10.81 -15.71
C GLY A 146 9.04 9.46 -16.19
N VAL A 147 9.26 8.38 -15.42
CA VAL A 147 8.77 7.04 -15.77
C VAL A 147 7.22 7.00 -15.75
N VAL A 148 6.59 7.63 -14.75
CA VAL A 148 5.12 7.73 -14.67
C VAL A 148 4.55 8.57 -15.81
N GLN A 149 5.20 9.67 -16.19
CA GLN A 149 4.76 10.49 -17.34
C GLN A 149 4.76 9.68 -18.63
N GLN A 150 5.84 8.96 -18.91
CA GLN A 150 5.91 8.06 -20.06
C GLN A 150 4.81 7.00 -20.02
N PHE A 151 4.54 6.41 -18.85
CA PHE A 151 3.45 5.45 -18.67
C PHE A 151 2.07 6.06 -19.00
N LEU A 152 1.78 7.27 -18.53
CA LEU A 152 0.53 7.98 -18.81
C LEU A 152 0.39 8.29 -20.32
N VAL A 153 1.47 8.69 -20.99
CA VAL A 153 1.45 8.92 -22.44
C VAL A 153 1.12 7.62 -23.19
N LEU A 154 1.71 6.48 -22.80
CA LEU A 154 1.40 5.19 -23.41
C LEU A 154 -0.07 4.81 -23.18
N LEU A 155 -0.60 5.02 -21.96
CA LEU A 155 -2.01 4.76 -21.66
C LEU A 155 -2.96 5.63 -22.51
N THR A 156 -2.67 6.92 -22.69
CA THR A 156 -3.52 7.80 -23.52
C THR A 156 -3.48 7.46 -25.00
N THR A 157 -2.42 6.80 -25.47
CA THR A 157 -2.27 6.35 -26.86
C THR A 157 -2.93 4.98 -27.10
N SER A 158 -3.27 4.25 -26.04
CA SER A 158 -3.96 2.97 -26.14
C SER A 158 -5.40 3.13 -26.69
N SER A 159 -5.84 2.17 -27.48
CA SER A 159 -7.18 2.14 -28.07
C SER A 159 -8.28 1.84 -27.04
N ASP A 160 -7.93 1.17 -25.94
CA ASP A 160 -8.87 0.78 -24.91
C ASP A 160 -9.41 1.99 -24.12
N GLU A 161 -10.72 2.08 -23.99
CA GLU A 161 -11.41 3.14 -23.25
C GLU A 161 -11.14 3.04 -21.74
N SER A 162 -11.09 1.83 -21.18
CA SER A 162 -10.86 1.64 -19.75
C SER A 162 -9.45 2.03 -19.34
N LEU A 163 -8.45 1.78 -20.20
CA LEU A 163 -7.07 2.24 -19.97
C LEU A 163 -6.94 3.77 -20.09
N ARG A 164 -7.70 4.41 -20.97
CA ARG A 164 -7.79 5.87 -21.05
C ARG A 164 -8.45 6.47 -19.81
N PHE A 165 -9.51 5.86 -19.28
CA PHE A 165 -10.11 6.26 -18.01
C PHE A 165 -9.17 6.04 -16.82
N LEU A 166 -8.41 4.94 -16.82
CA LEU A 166 -7.38 4.69 -15.83
C LEU A 166 -6.31 5.79 -15.86
N SER A 167 -5.87 6.21 -17.05
CA SER A 167 -4.93 7.34 -17.19
C SER A 167 -5.44 8.61 -16.52
N PHE A 168 -6.74 8.90 -16.61
CA PHE A 168 -7.34 10.05 -15.95
C PHE A 168 -7.34 9.92 -14.42
N ARG A 169 -7.60 8.73 -13.89
CA ARG A 169 -7.57 8.45 -12.44
C ARG A 169 -6.17 8.44 -11.84
N LEU A 170 -5.20 7.97 -12.62
CA LEU A 170 -3.79 7.98 -12.24
C LEU A 170 -3.22 9.40 -12.22
N ASP A 171 -3.70 10.28 -13.10
CA ASP A 171 -3.38 11.72 -13.11
C ASP A 171 -4.15 12.49 -12.02
N PHE A 172 -3.79 12.22 -10.76
CA PHE A 172 -4.36 12.92 -9.61
C PHE A 172 -4.09 14.42 -9.70
N ASN A 173 -5.14 15.24 -9.80
CA ASN A 173 -5.07 16.71 -9.78
C ASN A 173 -4.09 17.33 -10.80
N GLU A 174 -3.91 16.73 -11.98
CA GLU A 174 -2.97 17.26 -13.01
C GLU A 174 -1.51 17.32 -12.55
N HIS A 175 -1.17 16.59 -11.47
CA HIS A 175 0.16 16.61 -10.86
C HIS A 175 1.28 16.28 -11.85
N TYR A 176 0.98 15.49 -12.89
CA TYR A 176 1.94 15.12 -13.93
C TYR A 176 1.83 15.99 -15.20
N LYS A 177 0.68 16.63 -15.44
CA LYS A 177 0.42 17.52 -16.59
C LYS A 177 1.12 18.88 -16.52
N ALA A 178 1.49 19.35 -15.33
CA ALA A 178 2.15 20.65 -15.16
C ALA A 178 3.50 20.78 -15.91
N ARG A 179 4.09 19.67 -16.39
CA ARG A 179 5.43 19.64 -16.99
C ARG A 179 5.53 19.13 -18.44
N GLU A 180 4.46 18.61 -19.06
CA GLU A 180 4.51 18.13 -20.46
C GLU A 180 3.38 18.71 -21.36
N PRO A 181 3.71 19.45 -22.42
CA PRO A 181 2.73 19.97 -23.38
C PRO A 181 1.97 18.90 -24.16
N ARG A 182 2.49 17.67 -24.30
CA ARG A 182 1.85 16.58 -25.07
C ARG A 182 0.62 16.00 -24.36
N LEU A 183 0.59 16.03 -23.02
CA LEU A 183 -0.59 15.71 -22.22
C LEU A 183 -1.69 16.79 -22.33
N ARG A 184 -1.39 17.98 -22.87
CA ARG A 184 -2.38 19.05 -23.14
C ARG A 184 -3.13 18.86 -24.46
N VAL A 185 -2.54 18.14 -25.43
CA VAL A 185 -3.09 18.06 -26.80
C VAL A 185 -4.16 16.98 -26.93
N SER A 186 -4.16 15.93 -26.09
CA SER A 186 -5.20 14.88 -26.11
C SER A 186 -6.44 15.20 -25.26
N LEU A 187 -6.35 16.18 -24.34
CA LEU A 187 -7.46 16.61 -23.50
C LEU A 187 -7.93 18.02 -23.89
N GLY A 188 -8.48 18.15 -25.10
CA GLY A 188 -9.19 19.36 -25.51
C GLY A 188 -10.39 19.62 -24.59
N SER A 189 -10.29 20.67 -23.77
CA SER A 189 -11.38 21.54 -23.28
C SER A 189 -12.80 20.96 -23.29
N ARG A 190 -13.06 19.90 -22.53
CA ARG A 190 -14.42 19.41 -22.33
C ARG A 190 -14.68 19.07 -20.87
N GLY A 191 -15.28 20.05 -20.16
CA GLY A 191 -16.10 19.77 -18.99
C GLY A 191 -15.42 19.96 -17.63
N ARG A 192 -15.27 21.22 -17.23
CA ARG A 192 -15.83 21.77 -15.97
C ARG A 192 -16.24 20.70 -14.92
N ARG A 193 -15.44 20.62 -13.85
CA ARG A 193 -15.75 20.08 -12.49
C ARG A 193 -17.11 19.38 -12.37
N SER A 194 -17.09 18.05 -12.27
CA SER A 194 -18.05 17.29 -11.47
C SER A 194 -17.32 16.76 -10.25
N SER A 195 -17.48 17.43 -9.13
CA SER A 195 -17.12 16.93 -7.82
C SER A 195 -18.13 15.85 -7.42
N HIS A 196 -17.85 14.60 -7.76
CA HIS A 196 -18.48 13.46 -7.10
C HIS A 196 -17.70 13.16 -5.82
N THR A 197 -18.21 13.66 -4.70
CA THR A 197 -17.92 13.11 -3.37
C THR A 197 -18.44 11.67 -3.34
N PHE A 198 -17.57 10.69 -3.53
CA PHE A 198 -17.93 9.30 -3.29
C PHE A 198 -18.03 9.05 -1.80
N SER A 199 -19.24 8.68 -1.38
CA SER A 199 -19.65 8.34 -0.03
C SER A 199 -18.79 7.22 0.57
N VAL A 200 -18.67 7.24 1.89
CA VAL A 200 -17.85 6.37 2.78
C VAL A 200 -18.25 4.87 2.72
N SER A 201 -19.15 4.46 1.82
CA SER A 201 -19.61 3.09 1.65
C SER A 201 -18.60 2.12 1.00
N THR A 202 -17.53 2.61 0.36
CA THR A 202 -16.53 1.75 -0.32
C THR A 202 -15.56 1.05 0.64
N LEU A 203 -15.39 1.54 1.88
CA LEU A 203 -14.56 0.90 2.90
C LEU A 203 -15.20 -0.36 3.50
N ALA A 204 -16.51 -0.57 3.34
CA ALA A 204 -17.18 -1.77 3.84
C ALA A 204 -16.85 -3.03 3.02
N LYS A 205 -16.42 -2.89 1.75
CA LYS A 205 -16.07 -4.04 0.89
C LYS A 205 -14.71 -4.63 1.20
N PHE A 206 -13.78 -3.86 1.76
CA PHE A 206 -12.45 -4.37 2.17
C PHE A 206 -12.57 -5.39 3.33
N LYS A 207 -13.61 -5.30 4.16
CA LYS A 207 -13.81 -6.17 5.33
C LYS A 207 -14.52 -7.50 5.02
N VAL A 208 -15.06 -7.66 3.82
CA VAL A 208 -15.76 -8.90 3.41
C VAL A 208 -14.78 -10.01 3.02
N TRP A 209 -13.56 -9.68 2.59
CA TRP A 209 -12.59 -10.66 2.09
C TRP A 209 -11.64 -11.24 3.17
N GLU A 210 -11.63 -10.71 4.39
CA GLU A 210 -10.80 -11.24 5.51
C GLU A 210 -11.44 -12.41 6.28
N LYS A 211 -12.59 -12.95 5.83
CA LYS A 211 -13.18 -14.13 6.49
C LYS A 211 -12.60 -15.43 5.92
N PRO A 212 -11.97 -16.31 6.73
CA PRO A 212 -11.57 -17.62 6.27
C PRO A 212 -12.83 -18.44 5.92
N ARG A 213 -12.87 -18.99 4.69
CA ARG A 213 -13.94 -19.90 4.24
C ARG A 213 -13.90 -21.16 5.11
N ALA A 214 -14.83 -21.25 6.05
CA ALA A 214 -15.13 -22.48 6.76
C ALA A 214 -15.80 -23.48 5.81
N ASP A 215 -15.26 -24.68 5.84
CA ASP A 215 -15.65 -25.89 5.12
C ASP A 215 -17.14 -26.23 5.34
N SER A 216 -17.82 -26.69 4.29
CA SER A 216 -19.23 -27.12 4.34
C SER A 216 -19.43 -28.45 3.61
N GLY A 217 -19.03 -29.53 4.28
CA GLY A 217 -19.51 -30.89 4.00
C GLY A 217 -20.69 -31.24 4.90
N ARG A 218 -21.83 -31.64 4.29
CA ARG A 218 -23.08 -32.03 4.95
C ARG A 218 -23.01 -33.47 5.50
N GLY A 219 -23.77 -33.74 6.59
CA GLY A 219 -24.23 -35.10 6.91
C GLY A 219 -24.56 -35.36 8.40
N LEU A 220 -25.79 -35.07 8.81
CA LEU A 220 -26.46 -35.43 10.09
C LEU A 220 -26.77 -36.97 10.17
N PRO A 221 -27.42 -37.52 11.23
CA PRO A 221 -27.35 -37.31 12.70
C PRO A 221 -27.34 -38.65 13.51
N SER A 222 -27.20 -38.58 14.85
CA SER A 222 -27.98 -39.33 15.88
C SER A 222 -27.15 -39.81 17.08
N ALA A 223 -27.70 -39.54 18.28
CA ALA A 223 -27.74 -40.36 19.50
C ALA A 223 -27.55 -39.51 20.77
N SER A 224 -28.53 -39.62 21.66
CA SER A 224 -28.76 -38.82 22.86
C SER A 224 -27.95 -39.33 24.08
N PRO A 225 -28.26 -38.92 25.34
CA PRO A 225 -27.29 -38.32 26.26
C PRO A 225 -26.75 -39.31 27.33
N VAL A 226 -25.57 -39.05 27.88
CA VAL A 226 -25.16 -39.65 29.14
C VAL A 226 -24.58 -38.59 30.07
N SER A 227 -25.31 -38.41 31.17
CA SER A 227 -24.95 -37.74 32.40
C SER A 227 -23.73 -38.36 33.09
N THR A 228 -22.81 -37.53 33.59
CA THR A 228 -22.04 -37.83 34.80
C THR A 228 -21.71 -36.53 35.52
N SER A 229 -22.37 -36.33 36.66
CA SER A 229 -22.02 -35.38 37.72
C SER A 229 -20.78 -35.86 38.46
N LEU A 230 -19.96 -34.92 38.98
CA LEU A 230 -19.42 -34.95 40.36
C LEU A 230 -18.53 -33.71 40.64
N THR A 231 -18.99 -32.90 41.60
CA THR A 231 -18.25 -32.28 42.73
C THR A 231 -16.88 -31.65 42.44
N GLY A 232 -16.62 -30.37 42.68
CA GLY A 232 -17.03 -29.50 43.78
C GLY A 232 -15.76 -29.08 44.53
N PHE A 233 -15.53 -27.78 44.76
CA PHE A 233 -14.88 -27.26 45.98
C PHE A 233 -14.90 -25.73 45.99
N ASN A 234 -15.32 -25.21 47.14
CA ASN A 234 -15.48 -23.81 47.51
C ASN A 234 -14.22 -23.36 48.27
N LYS A 235 -13.75 -22.11 48.12
CA LYS A 235 -13.02 -21.39 49.19
C LYS A 235 -12.79 -19.89 48.91
N ASP A 236 -13.27 -19.09 49.88
CA ASP A 236 -12.72 -17.86 50.47
C ASP A 236 -12.46 -16.62 49.58
N LYS A 237 -13.07 -15.43 49.77
CA LYS A 237 -13.30 -14.55 50.96
C LYS A 237 -12.06 -13.75 51.43
N ARG A 238 -12.04 -12.44 51.09
CA ARG A 238 -11.47 -11.25 51.83
C ARG A 238 -11.63 -10.02 50.90
N ARG A 239 -12.54 -9.05 51.07
CA ARG A 239 -12.71 -7.92 52.04
C ARG A 239 -11.52 -6.95 52.21
N GLY A 240 -11.80 -5.67 51.88
CA GLY A 240 -11.20 -4.42 52.42
C GLY A 240 -9.95 -3.92 51.68
N LEU A 241 -9.66 -2.63 51.43
CA LEU A 241 -10.09 -1.32 51.98
C LEU A 241 -9.57 -0.21 51.02
N HIS A 242 -10.41 0.79 50.68
CA HIS A 242 -10.31 2.24 51.00
C HIS A 242 -9.18 3.12 50.40
N GLY A 243 -9.62 4.25 49.82
CA GLY A 243 -8.89 5.49 49.55
C GLY A 243 -9.36 6.10 48.21
N GLY A 244 -9.90 7.30 48.05
CA GLY A 244 -10.06 8.51 48.87
C GLY A 244 -9.98 9.69 47.89
N LEU A 245 -11.03 10.53 47.77
CA LEU A 245 -10.99 11.80 47.03
C LEU A 245 -12.25 12.64 47.34
N VAL A 246 -12.14 13.48 48.37
CA VAL A 246 -12.64 14.87 48.43
C VAL A 246 -11.66 15.63 49.32
#